data_AF-A0A532CIX8-F1
#
_entry.id   AF-A0A532CIX8-F1
#
_cell.length_a   1.000
_cell.length_b   1.000
_cell.length_c   1.000
_cell.angle_alpha   90.00
_cell.angle_beta   90.00
_cell.angle_gamma   90.00
#
_symmetry.space_group_name_H-M   'P 1'
#
loop_
_entity.id
_entity.type
_entity.pdbx_description
1 polymer ?
#
loop_
_entity_poly.entity_id
_entity_poly.type
_entity_poly.pdbx_seq_one_letter_code
_entity_poly.pdbx_strand_id
1 'polypeptide(L)' 'MRLAQYFEHAYDPKTLTVRHIMEGAVCTVSPETRGIAIAEIMAERNFGAVPVVERDSTLVGLVSEFDLLWAH' A
#
# COMPACT_ATOMS: atom_id res chain seq x y z
N MET A 1 0.08 10.93 -5.37
CA MET A 1 -0.97 11.93 -5.05
C MET A 1 -0.65 12.51 -3.67
N ARG A 2 -0.39 13.82 -3.54
CA ARG A 2 0.03 14.43 -2.26
C ARG A 2 -1.16 14.50 -1.30
N LEU A 3 -1.26 13.55 -0.36
CA LEU A 3 -2.21 13.57 0.77
C LEU A 3 -2.24 14.92 1.51
N ALA A 4 -1.14 15.68 1.49
CA ALA A 4 -1.08 17.03 2.06
C ALA A 4 -2.14 17.99 1.47
N GLN A 5 -2.48 17.89 0.18
CA GLN A 5 -3.48 18.76 -0.44
C GLN A 5 -4.92 18.43 0.01
N TYR A 6 -5.19 17.19 0.44
CA TYR A 6 -6.49 16.80 0.99
C TYR A 6 -6.80 17.53 2.31
N PHE A 7 -5.79 17.72 3.16
CA PHE A 7 -5.94 18.39 4.44
C PHE A 7 -6.13 19.91 4.32
N GLU A 8 -5.63 20.52 3.24
CA GLU A 8 -5.67 21.98 3.12
C GLU A 8 -7.04 22.54 2.68
N HIS A 9 -7.87 21.78 1.96
CA HIS A 9 -9.00 22.40 1.24
C HIS A 9 -10.37 21.72 1.38
N ALA A 10 -10.50 20.51 1.94
CA ALA A 10 -11.76 19.75 1.84
C ALA A 10 -12.39 19.27 3.15
N TYR A 11 -11.62 19.11 4.25
CA TYR A 11 -12.14 18.51 5.49
C TYR A 11 -11.50 19.11 6.75
N ASP A 12 -12.31 19.34 7.79
CA ASP A 12 -11.83 19.66 9.14
C ASP A 12 -11.08 18.44 9.71
N PRO A 13 -9.77 18.56 10.05
CA PRO A 13 -8.98 17.48 10.62
C PRO A 13 -9.59 16.82 11.87
N LYS A 14 -10.44 17.55 12.63
CA LYS A 14 -11.14 17.01 13.81
C LYS A 14 -12.28 16.05 13.47
N THR A 15 -12.78 16.09 12.25
CA THR A 15 -13.92 15.26 11.78
C THR A 15 -13.52 14.29 10.66
N LEU A 16 -12.33 14.47 10.07
CA LEU A 16 -11.78 13.57 9.07
C LEU A 16 -11.47 12.21 9.68
N THR A 17 -11.97 11.14 9.06
CA THR A 17 -11.72 9.76 9.48
C THR A 17 -10.85 9.05 8.45
N VAL A 18 -10.17 7.98 8.85
CA VAL A 18 -9.40 7.12 7.93
C VAL A 18 -10.28 6.63 6.78
N ARG A 19 -11.56 6.31 7.04
CA ARG A 19 -12.51 5.86 6.01
C ARG A 19 -12.72 6.88 4.88
N HIS A 20 -12.55 8.18 5.14
CA HIS A 20 -12.70 9.21 4.11
C HIS A 20 -11.50 9.28 3.15
N ILE A 21 -10.33 8.76 3.54
CA ILE A 21 -9.08 8.90 2.78
C ILE A 21 -8.45 7.56 2.38
N MET A 22 -8.93 6.45 2.92
CA MET A 22 -8.40 5.13 2.59
C MET A 22 -8.77 4.72 1.16
N GLU A 23 -7.87 3.99 0.51
CA GLU A 23 -8.18 3.28 -0.73
C GLU A 23 -8.88 1.95 -0.38
N GLY A 24 -10.02 1.68 -0.99
CA GLY A 24 -10.81 0.47 -0.72
C GLY A 24 -10.37 -0.72 -1.58
N ALA A 25 -9.94 -0.44 -2.81
CA ALA A 25 -9.49 -1.44 -3.76
C ALA A 25 -7.95 -1.49 -3.78
N VAL A 26 -7.38 -2.17 -2.78
CA VAL A 26 -5.91 -2.33 -2.68
C VAL A 26 -5.43 -3.56 -3.45
N CYS A 27 -4.31 -3.40 -4.16
CA CYS A 27 -3.56 -4.53 -4.68
C CYS A 27 -2.86 -5.24 -3.52
N THR A 28 -2.92 -6.57 -3.48
CA THR A 28 -2.26 -7.39 -2.46
C THR A 28 -1.45 -8.50 -3.12
N VAL A 29 -0.50 -9.08 -2.38
CA VAL A 29 0.32 -10.22 -2.81
C VAL A 29 0.29 -11.35 -1.77
N SER A 30 0.61 -12.57 -2.19
CA SER A 30 0.74 -13.74 -1.31
C SER A 30 2.11 -13.76 -0.61
N PRO A 31 2.28 -14.36 0.58
CA PRO A 31 3.59 -14.57 1.22
C PRO A 31 4.60 -15.32 0.35
N GLU A 32 4.12 -16.14 -0.57
CA GLU A 32 4.94 -16.91 -1.51
C GLU A 32 5.30 -16.12 -2.78
N THR A 33 4.82 -14.89 -2.93
CA THR A 33 5.12 -14.03 -4.09
C THR A 33 6.60 -13.64 -4.06
N ARG A 34 7.30 -13.89 -5.16
CA ARG A 34 8.72 -13.54 -5.26
C ARG A 34 8.92 -12.03 -5.20
N GLY A 35 9.95 -11.59 -4.47
CA GLY A 35 10.29 -10.17 -4.35
C GLY A 35 10.45 -9.44 -5.68
N ILE A 36 11.00 -10.08 -6.72
CA ILE A 36 11.11 -9.49 -8.05
C ILE A 36 9.75 -9.19 -8.69
N ALA A 37 8.78 -10.10 -8.54
CA ALA A 37 7.42 -9.88 -9.03
C ALA A 37 6.72 -8.77 -8.25
N ILE A 38 7.01 -8.65 -6.94
CA ILE A 38 6.53 -7.54 -6.13
C ILE A 38 7.09 -6.20 -6.66
N ALA A 39 8.39 -6.14 -6.96
CA ALA A 39 9.01 -4.95 -7.54
C ALA A 39 8.39 -4.55 -8.89
N GLU A 40 8.16 -5.52 -9.77
CA GLU A 40 7.49 -5.31 -11.07
C GLU A 40 6.08 -4.74 -10.89
N ILE A 41 5.27 -5.35 -10.00
CA ILE A 41 3.92 -4.87 -9.69
C ILE A 41 3.94 -3.43 -9.17
N MET A 42 4.85 -3.11 -8.23
CA MET A 42 5.00 -1.76 -7.67
C MET A 42 5.37 -0.74 -8.75
N ALA A 43 6.32 -1.09 -9.63
CA ALA A 43 6.75 -0.22 -10.74
C ALA A 43 5.63 0.01 -11.76
N GLU A 44 4.86 -1.02 -12.09
CA GLU A 44 3.73 -0.92 -13.05
C GLU A 44 2.55 -0.13 -12.49
N ARG A 45 2.25 -0.29 -11.20
CA ARG A 45 1.07 0.29 -10.56
C ARG A 45 1.35 1.62 -9.83
N ASN A 46 2.62 2.02 -9.75
CA ASN A 46 3.08 3.28 -9.17
C ASN A 46 2.70 3.46 -7.68
N PHE A 47 2.91 2.41 -6.87
CA PHE A 47 2.81 2.48 -5.41
C PHE A 47 4.09 1.96 -4.76
N GLY A 48 4.49 2.55 -3.63
CA GLY A 48 5.75 2.24 -2.94
C GLY A 48 5.66 1.14 -1.88
N ALA A 49 4.47 0.57 -1.64
CA ALA A 49 4.28 -0.54 -0.71
C ALA A 49 3.07 -1.39 -1.10
N VAL A 50 3.11 -2.69 -0.76
CA VAL A 50 2.02 -3.64 -1.01
C VAL A 50 1.73 -4.48 0.24
N PRO A 51 0.44 -4.64 0.61
CA PRO A 51 0.05 -5.57 1.66
C PRO A 51 0.27 -7.03 1.24
N VAL A 52 0.77 -7.85 2.17
CA VAL A 52 0.93 -9.29 2.02
C VAL A 52 -0.21 -10.00 2.75
N VAL A 53 -0.99 -10.79 2.03
CA VAL A 53 -2.19 -11.46 2.56
C VAL A 53 -2.15 -12.96 2.29
N GLU A 54 -2.63 -13.74 3.25
CA GLU A 54 -2.87 -15.17 3.10
C GLU A 54 -4.05 -15.46 2.16
N ARG A 55 -4.23 -16.73 1.79
CA ARG A 55 -5.34 -17.19 0.93
C ARG A 55 -6.73 -16.84 1.47
N ASP A 56 -6.89 -16.74 2.78
CA ASP A 56 -8.14 -16.36 3.45
C ASP A 56 -8.31 -14.84 3.60
N SER A 57 -7.46 -14.06 2.92
CA SER A 57 -7.37 -12.59 3.00
C SER A 57 -6.90 -12.04 4.35
N THR A 58 -6.35 -12.88 5.23
CA THR A 58 -5.68 -12.41 6.45
C THR A 58 -4.42 -11.62 6.08
N LEU A 59 -4.34 -10.37 6.54
CA LEU A 59 -3.14 -9.54 6.41
C LEU A 59 -2.04 -10.10 7.31
N VAL A 60 -0.90 -10.45 6.71
CA VAL A 60 0.26 -11.01 7.43
C VAL A 60 1.51 -10.13 7.34
N GLY A 61 1.51 -9.12 6.48
CA GLY A 61 2.62 -8.18 6.40
C GLY A 61 2.43 -7.04 5.42
N LEU A 62 3.47 -6.25 5.27
CA LEU A 62 3.60 -5.16 4.32
C LEU A 62 5.03 -5.21 3.77
N VAL A 63 5.17 -5.13 2.44
CA VAL A 63 6.48 -4.98 1.78
C VAL A 63 6.52 -3.61 1.14
N SER A 64 7.55 -2.84 1.44
CA SER A 64 7.86 -1.57 0.79
C SER A 64 8.94 -1.75 -0.28
N GLU A 65 9.03 -0.78 -1.19
CA GLU A 65 10.13 -0.71 -2.16
C GLU A 65 11.51 -0.69 -1.47
N PHE A 66 11.60 -0.11 -0.27
CA PHE A 66 12.83 -0.06 0.51
C PHE A 66 13.25 -1.45 1.01
N ASP A 67 12.29 -2.31 1.41
CA ASP A 67 12.59 -3.68 1.83
C ASP A 67 13.21 -4.49 0.68
N LEU A 68 12.79 -4.23 -0.56
CA LEU A 68 13.31 -4.91 -1.75
C LEU A 68 14.74 -4.50 -2.11
N LEU A 69 15.22 -3.32 -1.68
CA LEU A 69 16.60 -2.89 -1.92
C LEU A 69 17.62 -3.71 -1.12
N TRP A 70 17.21 -4.26 0.03
CA TRP A 70 18.04 -5.05 0.92
C TRP A 70 17.73 -6.55 0.85
N ALA A 71 16.80 -6.94 -0.01
CA ALA A 71 16.49 -8.33 -0.28
C ALA A 71 17.63 -8.95 -1.12
N HIS A 72 18.53 -9.66 -0.43
CA HIS A 72 19.62 -10.44 -1.03
C HIS A 72 19.21 -11.90 -1.27
#